data_AF-A0A4V3WNN2-F1
#
_entry.id   AF-A0A4V3WNN2-F1
#
_cell.length_a   1.000
_cell.length_b   1.000
_cell.length_c   1.000
_cell.angle_alpha   90.00
_cell.angle_beta   90.00
_cell.angle_gamma   90.00
#
_symmetry.space_group_name_H-M   'P 1'
#
loop_
_entity.id
_entity.type
_entity.pdbx_description
1 polymer ?
#
loop_
_entity_poly.entity_id
_entity_poly.type
_entity_poly.pdbx_seq_one_letter_code
_entity_poly.pdbx_strand_id
1 'polypeptide(L)'
;MCLINVFLGFDIAYLVVELRRDCPYLDTVNRQVLDFDFEKFCSVSLSNLNVYACLVCGKYYQGRGQKSHAYTHSLEAGHHVYINLRTEKVYCLPDGYEINDPSLDGIRHVLNPRFNREQVEELDRNKQWSRALDGSDYLPGMVGLNNIKETDFVNVTIQSLMRVTPLRNFFLIPENYRHSKSPLVHRFGELTRKIWHARNFKGQVSPHEFLQAVMKASKKRFRIGVQSDPVEFMSWLLNTLHADLRSSKRSSSIIHQCFQGELEVVKEIHSRSFAEKRENGDEQNNSSAADGGTEQNNVVAETSRMPFLMLGLDLPPPPLFKDVMEKNIIPQICFLILILVLLVSLANFNIYLFAVSSFCPIMIL
;
A
#
# COMPACT_ATOMS: atom_id res chain seq x y z
N MET A 1 -32.55 -29.27 61.95
CA MET A 1 -32.92 -30.07 60.76
C MET A 1 -32.27 -29.43 59.55
N CYS A 2 -31.58 -30.25 58.76
CA CYS A 2 -30.65 -29.87 57.69
C CYS A 2 -31.19 -28.89 56.65
N LEU A 3 -30.38 -27.91 56.25
CA LEU A 3 -30.37 -27.38 54.90
C LEU A 3 -28.93 -27.43 54.38
N ILE A 4 -28.71 -28.41 53.51
CA ILE A 4 -27.48 -28.67 52.79
C ILE A 4 -27.33 -27.56 51.74
N ASN A 5 -26.32 -26.70 51.89
CA ASN A 5 -25.87 -25.80 50.82
C ASN A 5 -24.87 -26.59 49.96
N VAL A 6 -25.34 -27.07 48.81
CA VAL A 6 -24.46 -27.59 47.75
C VAL A 6 -23.77 -26.40 47.10
N PHE A 7 -22.52 -26.13 47.51
CA PHE A 7 -21.61 -25.31 46.73
C PHE A 7 -21.20 -26.11 45.48
N LEU A 8 -21.76 -25.76 44.33
CA LEU A 8 -21.20 -26.13 43.04
C LEU A 8 -19.90 -25.34 42.84
N GLY A 9 -18.78 -25.98 43.18
CA GLY A 9 -17.44 -25.50 42.85
C GLY A 9 -17.25 -25.48 41.33
N PHE A 10 -17.37 -24.32 40.73
CA PHE A 10 -16.74 -24.04 39.44
C PHE A 10 -15.33 -23.50 39.73
N ASP A 11 -14.37 -24.41 39.86
CA ASP A 11 -12.96 -24.08 39.79
C ASP A 11 -12.64 -23.62 38.36
N ILE A 12 -12.69 -22.31 38.12
CA ILE A 12 -12.02 -21.70 36.98
C ILE A 12 -10.54 -21.69 37.32
N ALA A 13 -9.87 -22.83 37.11
CA ALA A 13 -8.43 -22.91 37.12
C ALA A 13 -7.91 -22.00 35.98
N TYR A 14 -7.50 -20.79 36.33
CA TYR A 14 -6.61 -20.00 35.48
C TYR A 14 -5.35 -20.84 35.28
N LEU A 15 -5.19 -21.39 34.08
CA LEU A 15 -4.00 -22.17 33.72
C LEU A 15 -2.80 -21.22 33.74
N VAL A 16 -2.08 -21.17 34.86
CA VAL A 16 -0.85 -20.39 35.01
C VAL A 16 0.18 -21.04 34.08
N VAL A 17 0.48 -20.37 32.98
CA VAL A 17 1.56 -20.81 32.08
C VAL A 17 2.88 -20.46 32.75
N GLU A 18 3.69 -21.48 33.03
CA GLU A 18 5.03 -21.30 33.58
C GLU A 18 5.91 -20.53 32.57
N LEU A 19 6.63 -19.51 33.03
CA LEU A 19 7.56 -18.73 32.22
C LEU A 19 8.99 -19.18 32.52
N ARG A 20 9.72 -19.65 31.51
CA ARG A 20 11.11 -20.08 31.64
C ARG A 20 12.04 -19.30 30.73
N ARG A 21 13.23 -19.00 31.24
CA ARG A 21 14.33 -18.40 30.45
C ARG A 21 15.21 -19.48 29.84
N ASP A 22 15.46 -20.55 30.60
CA ASP A 22 16.32 -21.63 30.16
C ASP A 22 15.49 -22.74 29.50
N CYS A 23 15.54 -22.82 28.18
CA CYS A 23 14.95 -23.91 27.39
C CYS A 23 16.06 -24.71 26.71
N PRO A 24 16.15 -26.03 26.94
CA PRO A 24 17.23 -26.86 26.41
C PRO A 24 17.17 -27.05 24.89
N TYR A 25 16.05 -26.69 24.25
CA TYR A 25 15.80 -26.91 22.82
C TYR A 25 16.07 -25.67 21.96
N LEU A 26 16.60 -24.58 22.53
CA LEU A 26 16.84 -23.34 21.78
C LEU A 26 17.88 -23.50 20.67
N ASP A 27 18.81 -24.45 20.81
CA ASP A 27 19.81 -24.82 19.81
C ASP A 27 19.19 -25.47 18.55
N THR A 28 18.01 -26.08 18.68
CA THR A 28 17.29 -26.69 17.54
C THR A 28 16.64 -25.68 16.60
N VAL A 29 16.59 -24.39 16.98
CA VAL A 29 15.93 -23.34 16.21
C VAL A 29 16.71 -23.06 14.91
N ASN A 30 16.05 -23.27 13.77
CA ASN A 30 16.64 -23.03 12.46
C ASN A 30 16.02 -21.79 11.82
N ARG A 31 16.77 -20.68 11.80
CA ARG A 31 16.29 -19.40 11.23
C ARG A 31 16.20 -19.39 9.70
N GLN A 32 16.93 -20.27 9.01
CA GLN A 32 16.98 -20.27 7.53
C GLN A 32 15.69 -20.79 6.89
N VAL A 33 14.94 -21.63 7.61
CA VAL A 33 13.67 -22.20 7.14
C VAL A 33 12.46 -21.36 7.52
N LEU A 34 12.66 -20.28 8.30
CA LEU A 34 11.56 -19.43 8.75
C LEU A 34 11.18 -18.45 7.66
N ASP A 35 9.90 -18.48 7.31
CA ASP A 35 9.28 -17.53 6.40
C ASP A 35 7.95 -17.07 7.03
N PHE A 36 7.82 -15.76 7.27
CA PHE A 36 6.66 -15.15 7.91
C PHE A 36 5.84 -14.28 6.95
N ASP A 37 6.07 -14.41 5.64
CA ASP A 37 5.37 -13.63 4.60
C ASP A 37 4.11 -14.33 4.05
N PHE A 38 3.92 -15.60 4.37
CA PHE A 38 2.77 -16.38 3.95
C PHE A 38 1.59 -16.26 4.92
N GLU A 39 0.41 -16.68 4.45
CA GLU A 39 -0.79 -16.66 5.26
C GLU A 39 -0.65 -17.55 6.50
N LYS A 40 -1.15 -17.03 7.61
CA LYS A 40 -1.07 -17.65 8.94
C LYS A 40 -2.15 -18.74 9.11
N PHE A 41 -2.13 -19.75 8.25
CA PHE A 41 -3.00 -20.93 8.31
C PHE A 41 -2.24 -22.17 8.78
N CYS A 42 -2.91 -23.05 9.50
CA CYS A 42 -2.35 -24.37 9.79
C CYS A 42 -2.21 -25.19 8.51
N SER A 43 -1.03 -25.78 8.30
CA SER A 43 -0.73 -26.63 7.14
C SER A 43 -1.53 -27.94 7.11
N VAL A 44 -2.23 -28.29 8.19
CA VAL A 44 -3.05 -29.51 8.31
C VAL A 44 -4.54 -29.17 8.24
N SER A 45 -5.03 -28.33 9.17
CA SER A 45 -6.46 -28.02 9.26
C SER A 45 -6.92 -26.84 8.40
N LEU A 46 -5.99 -26.10 7.78
CA LEU A 46 -6.26 -24.85 7.06
C LEU A 46 -6.98 -23.78 7.92
N SER A 47 -6.94 -23.91 9.24
CA SER A 47 -7.51 -22.93 10.17
C SER A 47 -6.54 -21.78 10.43
N ASN A 48 -7.04 -20.55 10.55
CA ASN A 48 -6.28 -19.37 10.96
C ASN A 48 -6.39 -19.05 12.47
N LEU A 49 -7.04 -19.92 13.24
CA LEU A 49 -7.25 -19.68 14.67
C LEU A 49 -6.11 -20.25 15.49
N ASN A 50 -5.47 -19.42 16.33
CA ASN A 50 -4.39 -19.83 17.23
C ASN A 50 -3.28 -20.62 16.51
N VAL A 51 -2.71 -20.05 15.46
CA VAL A 51 -1.66 -20.68 14.66
C VAL A 51 -0.28 -20.41 15.25
N TYR A 52 0.54 -21.45 15.29
CA TYR A 52 1.91 -21.46 15.78
C TYR A 52 2.86 -21.86 14.66
N ALA A 53 3.97 -21.16 14.51
CA ALA A 53 5.06 -21.58 13.64
C ALA A 53 6.07 -22.42 14.42
N CYS A 54 6.40 -23.59 13.87
CA CYS A 54 7.50 -24.42 14.36
C CYS A 54 8.83 -23.72 14.02
N LEU A 55 9.63 -23.38 15.03
CA LEU A 55 10.90 -22.69 14.83
C LEU A 55 12.04 -23.60 14.33
N VAL A 56 11.78 -24.92 14.22
CA VAL A 56 12.74 -25.91 13.69
C VAL A 56 12.54 -26.14 12.19
N CYS A 57 11.29 -26.23 11.71
CA CYS A 57 10.98 -26.56 10.32
C CYS A 57 10.20 -25.48 9.54
N GLY A 58 9.81 -24.37 10.19
CA GLY A 58 9.10 -23.25 9.56
C GLY A 58 7.61 -23.49 9.26
N LYS A 59 7.09 -24.72 9.39
CA LYS A 59 5.68 -25.05 9.13
C LYS A 59 4.74 -24.54 10.22
N TYR A 60 3.48 -24.29 9.84
CA TYR A 60 2.47 -23.69 10.70
C TYR A 60 1.43 -24.71 11.18
N TYR A 61 1.13 -24.70 12.47
CA TYR A 61 0.25 -25.67 13.12
C TYR A 61 -0.77 -24.98 14.04
N GLN A 62 -1.97 -25.54 14.09
CA GLN A 62 -3.04 -25.01 14.92
C GLN A 62 -2.90 -25.47 16.37
N GLY A 63 -3.10 -24.52 17.29
CA GLY A 63 -3.29 -24.73 18.73
C GLY A 63 -2.03 -25.23 19.45
N ARG A 64 -2.06 -25.26 20.79
CA ARG A 64 -0.96 -25.77 21.63
C ARG A 64 -1.38 -26.82 22.66
N GLY A 65 -2.67 -27.17 22.71
CA GLY A 65 -3.18 -28.16 23.66
C GLY A 65 -2.91 -29.60 23.20
N GLN A 66 -3.08 -30.58 24.07
CA GLN A 66 -2.72 -32.00 23.81
C GLN A 66 -3.31 -32.61 22.53
N LYS A 67 -4.46 -32.10 22.05
CA LYS A 67 -5.13 -32.57 20.83
C LYS A 67 -4.85 -31.69 19.60
N SER A 68 -3.94 -30.72 19.72
CA SER A 68 -3.65 -29.77 18.67
C SER A 68 -2.59 -30.30 17.70
N HIS A 69 -2.62 -29.80 16.47
CA HIS A 69 -1.64 -30.21 15.47
C HIS A 69 -0.21 -29.81 15.85
N ALA A 70 -0.01 -28.69 16.56
CA ALA A 70 1.34 -28.31 17.00
C ALA A 70 1.85 -29.27 18.08
N TYR A 71 0.98 -29.71 19.00
CA TYR A 71 1.34 -30.67 20.04
C TYR A 71 1.68 -32.03 19.43
N THR A 72 0.84 -32.55 18.54
CA THR A 72 1.12 -33.80 17.82
C THR A 72 2.41 -33.72 17.02
N HIS A 73 2.64 -32.62 16.28
CA HIS A 73 3.88 -32.39 15.53
C HIS A 73 5.12 -32.37 16.44
N SER A 74 5.00 -31.83 17.66
CA SER A 74 6.14 -31.80 18.59
C SER A 74 6.61 -33.19 19.01
N LEU A 75 5.66 -34.11 19.20
CA LEU A 75 5.93 -35.49 19.57
C LEU A 75 6.42 -36.31 18.37
N GLU A 76 5.78 -36.16 17.21
CA GLU A 76 6.09 -36.96 16.02
C GLU A 76 7.42 -36.56 15.37
N ALA A 77 7.70 -35.26 15.29
CA ALA A 77 8.90 -34.73 14.63
C ALA A 77 10.04 -34.40 15.60
N GLY A 78 9.80 -34.45 16.92
CA GLY A 78 10.78 -34.02 17.92
C GLY A 78 11.13 -32.53 17.84
N HIS A 79 10.19 -31.70 17.37
CA HIS A 79 10.37 -30.26 17.26
C HIS A 79 9.68 -29.57 18.44
N HIS A 80 10.44 -28.91 19.32
CA HIS A 80 9.88 -28.49 20.61
C HIS A 80 9.57 -26.99 20.71
N VAL A 81 10.10 -26.14 19.82
CA VAL A 81 10.01 -24.68 19.96
C VAL A 81 9.02 -24.08 18.97
N TYR A 82 8.00 -23.39 19.47
CA TYR A 82 6.91 -22.82 18.66
C TYR A 82 6.63 -21.36 19.01
N ILE A 83 6.46 -20.50 18.00
CA ILE A 83 6.01 -19.12 18.19
C ILE A 83 4.55 -18.94 17.78
N ASN A 84 3.75 -18.28 18.61
CA ASN A 84 2.39 -17.91 18.26
C ASN A 84 2.41 -16.72 17.29
N LEU A 85 1.84 -16.89 16.09
CA LEU A 85 1.91 -15.90 15.00
C LEU A 85 1.08 -14.63 15.23
N ARG A 86 0.28 -14.59 16.31
CA ARG A 86 -0.53 -13.44 16.72
C ARG A 86 -0.01 -12.75 17.99
N THR A 87 0.41 -13.53 18.98
CA THR A 87 0.84 -12.99 20.28
C THR A 87 2.36 -12.83 20.40
N GLU A 88 3.14 -13.36 19.44
CA GLU A 88 4.62 -13.30 19.41
C GLU A 88 5.28 -14.02 20.60
N LYS A 89 4.48 -14.72 21.41
CA LYS A 89 4.93 -15.56 22.52
C LYS A 89 5.44 -16.89 22.01
N VAL A 90 6.53 -17.36 22.61
CA VAL A 90 7.19 -18.62 22.24
C VAL A 90 6.91 -19.64 23.33
N TYR A 91 6.67 -20.89 22.95
CA TYR A 91 6.32 -21.98 23.84
C TYR A 91 7.16 -23.22 23.54
N CYS A 92 7.51 -23.96 24.58
CA CYS A 92 8.00 -25.33 24.46
C CYS A 92 6.81 -26.28 24.40
N LEU A 93 6.74 -27.16 23.41
CA LEU A 93 5.80 -28.27 23.35
C LEU A 93 6.59 -29.59 23.31
N PRO A 94 6.12 -30.65 23.98
CA PRO A 94 4.81 -30.81 24.62
C PRO A 94 4.69 -30.19 26.03
N ASP A 95 5.81 -29.74 26.64
CA ASP A 95 5.87 -29.31 28.05
C ASP A 95 4.94 -28.14 28.42
N GLY A 96 4.62 -27.28 27.45
CA GLY A 96 3.57 -26.25 27.58
C GLY A 96 3.99 -24.92 28.21
N TYR A 97 5.25 -24.77 28.65
CA TYR A 97 5.75 -23.52 29.25
C TYR A 97 6.09 -22.46 28.19
N GLU A 98 5.99 -21.19 28.58
CA GLU A 98 6.38 -20.02 27.76
C GLU A 98 7.88 -19.79 27.86
N ILE A 99 8.54 -19.60 26.72
CA ILE A 99 9.98 -19.33 26.62
C ILE A 99 10.20 -17.83 26.47
N ASN A 100 10.91 -17.24 27.44
CA ASN A 100 11.31 -15.85 27.41
C ASN A 100 12.83 -15.72 27.35
N ASP A 101 13.37 -15.78 26.14
CA ASP A 101 14.80 -15.68 25.86
C ASP A 101 15.09 -14.58 24.81
N PRO A 102 16.12 -13.71 25.02
CA PRO A 102 16.49 -12.65 24.08
C PRO A 102 17.02 -13.15 22.72
N SER A 103 17.55 -14.37 22.63
CA SER A 103 18.03 -14.95 21.35
C SER A 103 16.91 -15.10 20.32
N LEU A 104 15.65 -15.10 20.77
CA LEU A 104 14.46 -15.20 19.93
C LEU A 104 13.96 -13.83 19.45
N ASP A 105 14.52 -12.71 19.92
CA ASP A 105 14.07 -11.37 19.56
C ASP A 105 14.26 -11.08 18.07
N GLY A 106 15.32 -11.61 17.46
CA GLY A 106 15.51 -11.54 16.01
C GLY A 106 14.33 -12.16 15.24
N ILE A 107 13.79 -13.28 15.72
CA ILE A 107 12.64 -13.95 15.10
C ILE A 107 11.37 -13.12 15.30
N ARG A 108 11.16 -12.55 16.50
CA ARG A 108 10.03 -11.65 16.78
C ARG A 108 10.04 -10.43 15.87
N HIS A 109 11.21 -9.83 15.67
CA HIS A 109 11.38 -8.67 14.81
C HIS A 109 11.17 -8.98 13.32
N VAL A 110 11.48 -10.19 12.84
CA VAL A 110 11.15 -10.58 11.45
C VAL A 110 9.67 -10.90 11.30
N LEU A 111 9.06 -11.57 12.29
CA LEU A 111 7.63 -11.87 12.29
C LEU A 111 6.77 -10.60 12.30
N ASN A 112 7.16 -9.60 13.11
CA ASN A 112 6.48 -8.32 13.18
C ASN A 112 7.49 -7.19 13.44
N PRO A 113 8.06 -6.60 12.37
CA PRO A 113 8.99 -5.48 12.52
C PRO A 113 8.28 -4.30 13.17
N ARG A 114 8.94 -3.66 14.13
CA ARG A 114 8.46 -2.47 14.84
C ARG A 114 9.53 -1.40 14.78
N PHE A 115 9.08 -0.15 14.61
CA PHE A 115 9.93 1.02 14.55
C PHE A 115 9.49 1.99 15.64
N ASN A 116 10.44 2.63 16.32
CA ASN A 116 10.17 3.82 17.12
C ASN A 116 10.27 5.08 16.25
N ARG A 117 9.86 6.22 16.78
CA ARG A 117 9.83 7.48 16.01
C ARG A 117 11.22 7.96 15.64
N GLU A 118 12.17 7.77 16.55
CA GLU A 118 13.57 8.16 16.37
C GLU A 118 14.22 7.38 15.21
N GLN A 119 14.00 6.06 15.16
CA GLN A 119 14.46 5.21 14.06
C GLN A 119 13.86 5.67 12.72
N VAL A 120 12.57 5.99 12.69
CA VAL A 120 11.90 6.45 11.46
C VAL A 120 12.50 7.76 10.93
N GLU A 121 12.86 8.68 11.81
CA GLU A 121 13.52 9.94 11.44
C GLU A 121 14.96 9.73 10.94
N GLU A 122 15.64 8.68 11.40
CA GLU A 122 17.00 8.31 11.01
C GLU A 122 17.07 7.50 9.71
N LEU A 123 15.97 6.88 9.26
CA LEU A 123 15.95 6.01 8.08
C LEU A 123 16.50 6.68 6.83
N ASP A 124 16.19 7.96 6.58
CA ASP A 124 16.65 8.67 5.39
C ASP A 124 18.15 9.05 5.46
N ARG A 125 18.70 9.11 6.68
CA ARG A 125 20.13 9.37 6.89
C ARG A 125 20.96 8.10 6.84
N ASN A 126 20.35 6.95 7.17
CA ASN A 126 21.05 5.69 7.25
C ASN A 126 21.16 5.01 5.87
N LYS A 127 22.39 4.98 5.33
CA LYS A 127 22.73 4.28 4.08
C LYS A 127 23.45 2.95 4.31
N GLN A 128 23.30 2.38 5.50
CA GLN A 128 23.99 1.15 5.87
C GLN A 128 23.35 -0.07 5.19
N TRP A 129 24.18 -0.82 4.47
CA TRP A 129 23.80 -2.13 3.94
C TRP A 129 23.53 -3.10 5.08
N SER A 130 22.43 -3.81 4.97
CA SER A 130 22.03 -4.89 5.86
C SER A 130 22.36 -6.22 5.22
N ARG A 131 22.69 -7.23 6.03
CA ARG A 131 23.04 -8.56 5.56
C ARG A 131 22.00 -9.58 6.03
N ALA A 132 21.41 -10.29 5.08
CA ALA A 132 20.46 -11.36 5.34
C ALA A 132 21.17 -12.67 5.74
N LEU A 133 20.40 -13.66 6.22
CA LEU A 133 20.95 -14.95 6.68
C LEU A 133 21.46 -15.82 5.54
N ASP A 134 20.95 -15.62 4.32
CA ASP A 134 21.44 -16.24 3.09
C ASP A 134 22.77 -15.62 2.59
N GLY A 135 23.29 -14.62 3.31
CA GLY A 135 24.52 -13.92 2.99
C GLY A 135 24.34 -12.78 1.99
N SER A 136 23.14 -12.55 1.47
CA SER A 136 22.85 -11.44 0.56
C SER A 136 22.87 -10.10 1.29
N ASP A 137 23.48 -9.10 0.65
CA ASP A 137 23.46 -7.73 1.12
C ASP A 137 22.30 -6.99 0.46
N TYR A 138 21.56 -6.21 1.26
CA TYR A 138 20.44 -5.42 0.79
C TYR A 138 20.38 -4.09 1.53
N LEU A 139 19.79 -3.07 0.90
CA LEU A 139 19.52 -1.80 1.56
C LEU A 139 18.04 -1.78 2.02
N PRO A 140 17.74 -1.49 3.30
CA PRO A 140 16.37 -1.34 3.76
C PRO A 140 15.61 -0.31 2.91
N GLY A 141 14.38 -0.66 2.51
CA GLY A 141 13.61 0.17 1.56
C GLY A 141 13.98 -0.03 0.08
N MET A 142 14.97 -0.87 -0.23
CA MET A 142 15.35 -1.26 -1.60
C MET A 142 15.40 -2.79 -1.77
N VAL A 143 14.57 -3.51 -1.02
CA VAL A 143 14.43 -4.97 -1.14
C VAL A 143 13.51 -5.35 -2.30
N GLY A 144 13.78 -6.49 -2.93
CA GLY A 144 12.91 -7.04 -3.97
C GLY A 144 11.57 -7.51 -3.41
N LEU A 145 10.50 -7.36 -4.19
CA LEU A 145 9.20 -7.98 -3.91
C LEU A 145 9.01 -9.21 -4.77
N ASN A 146 8.61 -10.34 -4.18
CA ASN A 146 8.37 -11.57 -4.94
C ASN A 146 7.23 -11.35 -5.95
N ASN A 147 7.43 -11.82 -7.19
CA ASN A 147 6.39 -11.82 -8.21
C ASN A 147 5.54 -13.09 -8.08
N ILE A 148 4.27 -12.94 -7.68
CA ILE A 148 3.36 -14.06 -7.43
C ILE A 148 2.46 -14.22 -8.66
N LYS A 149 3.05 -14.61 -9.80
CA LYS A 149 2.38 -14.73 -11.10
C LYS A 149 1.75 -13.40 -11.56
N GLU A 150 2.50 -12.61 -12.33
CA GLU A 150 2.01 -11.37 -12.97
C GLU A 150 1.52 -10.30 -11.98
N THR A 151 2.19 -10.16 -10.83
CA THR A 151 1.89 -9.12 -9.81
C THR A 151 2.91 -7.97 -9.83
N ASP A 152 3.61 -7.80 -10.93
CA ASP A 152 4.61 -6.76 -11.15
C ASP A 152 4.03 -5.35 -11.07
N PHE A 153 2.82 -5.13 -11.58
CA PHE A 153 2.11 -3.85 -11.46
C PHE A 153 1.89 -3.42 -10.00
N VAL A 154 1.64 -4.38 -9.10
CA VAL A 154 1.54 -4.14 -7.66
C VAL A 154 2.93 -3.82 -7.10
N ASN A 155 3.94 -4.60 -7.47
CA ASN A 155 5.30 -4.42 -6.96
C ASN A 155 5.85 -3.04 -7.32
N VAL A 156 5.72 -2.61 -8.58
CA VAL A 156 6.14 -1.27 -9.03
C VAL A 156 5.39 -0.20 -8.25
N THR A 157 4.06 -0.31 -8.13
CA THR A 157 3.26 0.67 -7.39
C THR A 157 3.68 0.79 -5.93
N ILE A 158 3.87 -0.33 -5.23
CA ILE A 158 4.29 -0.33 -3.83
C ILE A 158 5.70 0.26 -3.69
N GLN A 159 6.65 -0.14 -4.53
CA GLN A 159 8.01 0.40 -4.50
C GLN A 159 8.02 1.91 -4.70
N SER A 160 7.22 2.43 -5.63
CA SER A 160 7.06 3.87 -5.86
C SER A 160 6.48 4.58 -4.63
N LEU A 161 5.38 4.05 -4.06
CA LEU A 161 4.74 4.64 -2.87
C LEU A 161 5.65 4.59 -1.63
N MET A 162 6.49 3.57 -1.47
CA MET A 162 7.42 3.46 -0.35
C MET A 162 8.53 4.51 -0.36
N ARG A 163 8.73 5.23 -1.48
CA ARG A 163 9.67 6.36 -1.56
C ARG A 163 9.08 7.68 -1.06
N VAL A 164 7.78 7.76 -0.87
CA VAL A 164 7.13 8.98 -0.35
C VAL A 164 7.29 9.02 1.16
N THR A 165 8.31 9.75 1.64
CA THR A 165 8.73 9.79 3.05
C THR A 165 7.58 9.98 4.05
N PRO A 166 6.64 10.94 3.88
CA PRO A 166 5.56 11.10 4.85
C PRO A 166 4.59 9.91 4.87
N LEU A 167 4.29 9.33 3.70
CA LEU A 167 3.46 8.13 3.59
C LEU A 167 4.13 6.93 4.27
N ARG A 168 5.41 6.69 3.96
CA ARG A 168 6.21 5.63 4.57
C ARG A 168 6.22 5.79 6.09
N ASN A 169 6.61 6.95 6.60
CA ASN A 169 6.73 7.22 8.03
C ASN A 169 5.40 6.99 8.76
N PHE A 170 4.28 7.37 8.14
CA PHE A 170 2.96 7.11 8.69
C PHE A 170 2.69 5.61 8.88
N PHE A 171 2.99 4.79 7.87
CA PHE A 171 2.71 3.34 7.89
C PHE A 171 3.75 2.49 8.65
N LEU A 172 4.93 3.03 8.93
CA LEU A 172 5.93 2.39 9.79
C LEU A 172 5.51 2.34 11.27
N ILE A 173 4.60 3.23 11.69
CA ILE A 173 4.11 3.33 13.08
C ILE A 173 2.64 2.86 13.13
N PRO A 174 2.36 1.64 13.65
CA PRO A 174 1.00 1.07 13.69
C PRO A 174 -0.04 1.92 14.41
N GLU A 175 0.37 2.70 15.41
CA GLU A 175 -0.48 3.58 16.20
C GLU A 175 -1.20 4.62 15.32
N ASN A 176 -0.59 5.06 14.22
CA ASN A 176 -1.11 6.08 13.34
C ASN A 176 -2.39 5.66 12.59
N TYR A 177 -2.61 4.36 12.42
CA TYR A 177 -3.75 3.83 11.68
C TYR A 177 -4.51 2.74 12.45
N ARG A 178 -4.25 2.61 13.75
CA ARG A 178 -4.90 1.64 14.65
C ARG A 178 -6.42 1.78 14.68
N HIS A 179 -6.96 2.98 14.45
CA HIS A 179 -8.39 3.24 14.39
C HIS A 179 -9.07 2.63 13.15
N SER A 180 -8.32 2.40 12.07
CA SER A 180 -8.86 1.79 10.85
C SER A 180 -9.15 0.31 11.08
N LYS A 181 -10.35 -0.13 10.66
CA LYS A 181 -10.75 -1.54 10.71
C LYS A 181 -10.42 -2.28 9.42
N SER A 182 -9.89 -1.59 8.41
CA SER A 182 -9.64 -2.16 7.08
C SER A 182 -8.43 -3.09 7.11
N PRO A 183 -8.59 -4.38 6.76
CA PRO A 183 -7.45 -5.28 6.60
C PRO A 183 -6.44 -4.77 5.58
N LEU A 184 -6.89 -4.06 4.53
CA LEU A 184 -6.01 -3.51 3.50
C LEU A 184 -5.01 -2.52 4.10
N VAL A 185 -5.47 -1.61 4.95
CA VAL A 185 -4.63 -0.61 5.63
C VAL A 185 -3.58 -1.30 6.52
N HIS A 186 -4.00 -2.30 7.30
CA HIS A 186 -3.08 -3.03 8.17
C HIS A 186 -2.05 -3.85 7.38
N ARG A 187 -2.47 -4.54 6.32
CA ARG A 187 -1.54 -5.31 5.46
C ARG A 187 -0.59 -4.41 4.66
N PHE A 188 -1.04 -3.24 4.23
CA PHE A 188 -0.17 -2.24 3.60
C PHE A 188 0.93 -1.80 4.59
N GLY A 189 0.56 -1.46 5.82
CA GLY A 189 1.54 -1.09 6.85
C GLY A 189 2.49 -2.22 7.23
N GLU A 190 2.01 -3.46 7.35
CA GLU A 190 2.86 -4.63 7.57
C GLU A 190 3.87 -4.82 6.45
N LEU A 191 3.45 -4.72 5.19
CA LEU A 191 4.35 -4.79 4.04
C LEU A 191 5.38 -3.65 4.07
N THR A 192 4.96 -2.41 4.36
CA THR A 192 5.87 -1.27 4.53
C THR A 192 6.95 -1.55 5.57
N ARG A 193 6.57 -2.08 6.74
CA ARG A 193 7.52 -2.40 7.81
C ARG A 193 8.49 -3.51 7.42
N LYS A 194 8.03 -4.54 6.71
CA LYS A 194 8.90 -5.62 6.20
C LYS A 194 9.90 -5.12 5.15
N ILE A 195 9.47 -4.25 4.24
CA ILE A 195 10.32 -3.64 3.21
C ILE A 195 11.46 -2.81 3.84
N TRP A 196 11.17 -2.09 4.92
CA TRP A 196 12.12 -1.20 5.59
C TRP A 196 12.86 -1.85 6.78
N HIS A 197 12.69 -3.15 7.00
CA HIS A 197 13.34 -3.83 8.13
C HIS A 197 14.80 -4.19 7.82
N ALA A 198 15.71 -3.74 8.69
CA ALA A 198 17.16 -3.93 8.53
C ALA A 198 17.69 -5.30 8.94
N ARG A 199 16.86 -6.20 9.47
CA ARG A 199 17.28 -7.52 9.97
C ARG A 199 16.43 -8.65 9.39
N ASN A 200 16.07 -8.55 8.10
CA ASN A 200 15.35 -9.61 7.40
C ASN A 200 16.23 -10.84 7.24
N PHE A 201 15.60 -12.02 7.27
CA PHE A 201 16.31 -13.27 7.03
C PHE A 201 16.68 -13.48 5.56
N LYS A 202 16.00 -12.78 4.64
CA LYS A 202 16.18 -12.84 3.20
C LYS A 202 16.23 -11.42 2.62
N GLY A 203 16.96 -11.22 1.52
CA GLY A 203 17.03 -9.94 0.80
C GLY A 203 15.78 -9.58 -0.04
N GLN A 204 14.67 -10.28 0.18
CA GLN A 204 13.40 -10.10 -0.54
C GLN A 204 12.21 -10.28 0.41
N VAL A 205 11.07 -9.69 0.05
CA VAL A 205 9.82 -9.77 0.83
C VAL A 205 8.70 -10.23 -0.08
N SER A 206 7.88 -11.17 0.37
CA SER A 206 6.71 -11.60 -0.38
C SER A 206 5.49 -10.73 -0.04
N PRO A 207 4.84 -10.08 -1.04
CA PRO A 207 3.65 -9.25 -0.81
C PRO A 207 2.35 -10.07 -0.70
N HIS A 208 2.43 -11.39 -0.46
CA HIS A 208 1.29 -12.30 -0.56
C HIS A 208 0.10 -11.89 0.33
N GLU A 209 0.31 -11.64 1.62
CA GLU A 209 -0.77 -11.23 2.53
C GLU A 209 -1.43 -9.90 2.10
N PHE A 210 -0.65 -8.98 1.53
CA PHE A 210 -1.16 -7.72 0.99
C PHE A 210 -2.01 -7.95 -0.28
N LEU A 211 -1.53 -8.79 -1.20
CA LEU A 211 -2.27 -9.14 -2.42
C LEU A 211 -3.63 -9.79 -2.12
N GLN A 212 -3.71 -10.62 -1.06
CA GLN A 212 -4.99 -11.19 -0.62
C GLN A 212 -5.94 -10.12 -0.09
N ALA A 213 -5.43 -9.15 0.68
CA ALA A 213 -6.23 -8.04 1.15
C ALA A 213 -6.70 -7.14 -0.01
N VAL A 214 -5.84 -6.92 -1.01
CA VAL A 214 -6.17 -6.23 -2.27
C VAL A 214 -7.31 -6.96 -3.00
N MET A 215 -7.16 -8.26 -3.26
CA MET A 215 -8.17 -9.07 -3.94
C MET A 215 -9.54 -8.97 -3.27
N LYS A 216 -9.56 -9.01 -1.94
CA LYS A 216 -10.79 -8.91 -1.15
C LYS A 216 -11.39 -7.50 -1.22
N ALA A 217 -10.59 -6.47 -0.99
CA ALA A 217 -11.04 -5.07 -0.97
C ALA A 217 -11.49 -4.60 -2.36
N SER A 218 -10.81 -5.04 -3.41
CA SER A 218 -11.10 -4.69 -4.80
C SER A 218 -12.22 -5.54 -5.42
N LYS A 219 -12.90 -6.39 -4.64
CA LYS A 219 -13.93 -7.33 -5.13
C LYS A 219 -13.45 -8.17 -6.32
N LYS A 220 -12.22 -8.68 -6.24
CA LYS A 220 -11.55 -9.48 -7.27
C LYS A 220 -11.28 -8.74 -8.60
N ARG A 221 -11.24 -7.40 -8.60
CA ARG A 221 -10.71 -6.60 -9.74
C ARG A 221 -9.22 -6.89 -10.00
N PHE A 222 -8.37 -6.81 -8.98
CA PHE A 222 -6.94 -7.12 -9.08
C PHE A 222 -6.70 -8.51 -8.52
N ARG A 223 -6.47 -9.50 -9.40
CA ARG A 223 -6.29 -10.92 -9.02
C ARG A 223 -4.83 -11.32 -9.16
N ILE A 224 -4.39 -12.23 -8.29
CA ILE A 224 -3.11 -12.92 -8.44
C ILE A 224 -3.17 -13.76 -9.73
N GLY A 225 -2.15 -13.69 -10.58
CA GLY A 225 -2.10 -14.42 -11.86
C GLY A 225 -2.70 -13.68 -13.05
N VAL A 226 -3.09 -12.42 -12.90
CA VAL A 226 -3.62 -11.60 -14.00
C VAL A 226 -2.96 -10.23 -13.95
N GLN A 227 -2.20 -9.90 -14.98
CA GLN A 227 -1.61 -8.57 -15.12
C GLN A 227 -2.69 -7.47 -15.15
N SER A 228 -2.37 -6.30 -14.61
CA SER A 228 -3.21 -5.10 -14.65
C SER A 228 -2.34 -3.86 -14.84
N ASP A 229 -2.98 -2.72 -15.12
CA ASP A 229 -2.29 -1.46 -15.31
C ASP A 229 -1.86 -0.86 -13.96
N PRO A 230 -0.58 -0.46 -13.78
CA PRO A 230 -0.09 0.13 -12.53
C PRO A 230 -0.78 1.45 -12.16
N VAL A 231 -1.16 2.28 -13.14
CA VAL A 231 -1.84 3.56 -12.91
C VAL A 231 -3.28 3.32 -12.43
N GLU A 232 -3.99 2.36 -13.05
CA GLU A 232 -5.31 1.92 -12.60
C GLU A 232 -5.27 1.38 -11.17
N PHE A 233 -4.29 0.53 -10.87
CA PHE A 233 -4.10 -0.04 -9.54
C PHE A 233 -3.75 1.03 -8.50
N MET A 234 -2.81 1.94 -8.82
CA MET A 234 -2.41 3.01 -7.91
C MET A 234 -3.57 3.96 -7.61
N SER A 235 -4.32 4.37 -8.63
CA SER A 235 -5.50 5.22 -8.47
C SER A 235 -6.53 4.55 -7.54
N TRP A 236 -6.83 3.27 -7.76
CA TRP A 236 -7.71 2.53 -6.86
C TRP A 236 -7.15 2.44 -5.43
N LEU A 237 -5.87 2.12 -5.28
CA LEU A 237 -5.23 1.91 -3.99
C LEU A 237 -5.23 3.19 -3.15
N LEU A 238 -4.82 4.32 -3.72
CA LEU A 238 -4.79 5.62 -3.02
C LEU A 238 -6.19 6.04 -2.58
N ASN A 239 -7.19 5.94 -3.48
CA ASN A 239 -8.57 6.27 -3.14
C ASN A 239 -9.13 5.35 -2.04
N THR A 240 -8.84 4.05 -2.11
CA THR A 240 -9.32 3.07 -1.11
C THR A 240 -8.64 3.29 0.25
N LEU A 241 -7.32 3.49 0.28
CA LEU A 241 -6.59 3.82 1.51
C LEU A 241 -7.07 5.13 2.12
N HIS A 242 -7.34 6.16 1.31
CA HIS A 242 -7.93 7.40 1.81
C HIS A 242 -9.28 7.16 2.47
N ALA A 243 -10.17 6.44 1.79
CA ALA A 243 -11.51 6.13 2.27
C ALA A 243 -11.52 5.28 3.56
N ASP A 244 -10.52 4.40 3.73
CA ASP A 244 -10.39 3.51 4.88
C ASP A 244 -9.65 4.13 6.08
N LEU A 245 -8.86 5.19 5.85
CA LEU A 245 -8.10 5.89 6.90
C LEU A 245 -8.85 7.07 7.50
N ARG A 246 -9.79 7.67 6.76
CA ARG A 246 -10.57 8.82 7.24
C ARG A 246 -11.49 8.40 8.40
N SER A 247 -11.57 9.23 9.43
CA SER A 247 -12.49 9.02 10.56
C SER A 247 -13.89 9.59 10.29
N SER A 248 -13.99 10.58 9.41
CA SER A 248 -15.24 11.25 9.03
C SER A 248 -15.28 11.53 7.53
N LYS A 249 -16.47 11.85 7.00
CA LYS A 249 -16.65 12.13 5.57
C LYS A 249 -15.82 13.32 5.07
N ARG A 250 -15.48 14.27 5.95
CA ARG A 250 -14.71 15.47 5.63
C ARG A 250 -13.28 15.48 6.17
N SER A 251 -12.84 14.41 6.85
CA SER A 251 -11.47 14.36 7.38
C SER A 251 -10.49 14.01 6.26
N SER A 252 -9.43 14.80 6.13
CA SER A 252 -8.27 14.45 5.31
C SER A 252 -7.55 13.22 5.87
N SER A 253 -6.71 12.59 5.06
CA SER A 253 -5.84 11.47 5.46
C SER A 253 -4.41 11.73 4.99
N ILE A 254 -3.46 10.89 5.42
CA ILE A 254 -2.08 10.95 4.93
C ILE A 254 -2.01 10.88 3.40
N ILE A 255 -2.95 10.18 2.75
CA ILE A 255 -3.00 10.09 1.28
C ILE A 255 -3.24 11.47 0.68
N HIS A 256 -4.22 12.20 1.17
CA HIS A 256 -4.51 13.54 0.66
C HIS A 256 -3.39 14.53 1.01
N GLN A 257 -2.81 14.42 2.20
CA GLN A 257 -1.66 15.26 2.59
C GLN A 257 -0.44 15.04 1.67
N CYS A 258 -0.22 13.81 1.21
CA CYS A 258 0.92 13.46 0.36
C CYS A 258 0.67 13.68 -1.14
N PHE A 259 -0.55 13.50 -1.62
CA PHE A 259 -0.81 13.37 -3.07
C PHE A 259 -1.90 14.29 -3.61
N GLN A 260 -2.73 14.92 -2.75
CA GLN A 260 -3.82 15.75 -3.25
C GLN A 260 -3.28 17.11 -3.70
N GLY A 261 -3.41 17.38 -5.01
CA GLY A 261 -3.27 18.70 -5.60
C GLY A 261 -4.61 19.29 -6.03
N GLU A 262 -4.59 20.52 -6.53
CA GLU A 262 -5.75 21.21 -7.10
C GLU A 262 -5.40 21.80 -8.47
N LEU A 263 -6.32 21.67 -9.43
CA LEU A 263 -6.26 22.31 -10.75
C LEU A 263 -7.36 23.36 -10.84
N GLU A 264 -7.02 24.57 -11.28
CA GLU A 264 -7.98 25.66 -11.49
C GLU A 264 -8.39 25.79 -12.97
N VAL A 265 -9.46 25.10 -13.36
CA VAL A 265 -9.95 25.04 -14.74
C VAL A 265 -10.85 26.25 -15.05
N VAL A 266 -10.40 27.15 -15.91
CA VAL A 266 -11.17 28.29 -16.43
C VAL A 266 -11.82 27.96 -17.77
N LYS A 267 -13.13 27.77 -17.89
CA LYS A 267 -13.79 27.52 -19.20
C LYS A 267 -14.27 28.81 -19.84
N GLU A 268 -13.79 29.13 -21.03
CA GLU A 268 -14.34 30.24 -21.82
C GLU A 268 -15.51 29.79 -22.72
N ILE A 269 -16.71 30.21 -22.37
CA ILE A 269 -17.92 29.96 -23.15
C ILE A 269 -18.13 31.10 -24.13
N HIS A 270 -18.01 30.80 -25.41
CA HIS A 270 -18.31 31.74 -26.49
C HIS A 270 -19.80 31.67 -26.81
N SER A 271 -20.57 32.70 -26.43
CA SER A 271 -21.99 32.78 -26.81
C SER A 271 -22.10 33.04 -28.31
N ARG A 272 -22.35 32.00 -29.11
CA ARG A 272 -22.78 32.20 -30.50
C ARG A 272 -24.21 32.71 -30.47
N SER A 273 -24.41 33.98 -30.80
CA SER A 273 -25.73 34.50 -31.16
C SER A 273 -26.20 33.74 -32.40
N PHE A 274 -27.12 32.79 -32.21
CA PHE A 274 -27.84 32.16 -33.31
C PHE A 274 -28.74 33.23 -33.96
N ALA A 275 -28.24 33.90 -34.98
CA ALA A 275 -29.07 34.65 -35.90
C ALA A 275 -29.85 33.65 -36.75
N GLU A 276 -31.07 33.33 -36.34
CA GLU A 276 -32.06 32.69 -37.21
C GLU A 276 -32.30 33.60 -38.42
N LYS A 277 -31.68 33.29 -39.57
CA LYS A 277 -32.18 33.80 -40.85
C LYS A 277 -33.49 33.07 -41.16
N ARG A 278 -34.61 33.68 -40.79
CA ARG A 278 -35.90 33.42 -41.45
C ARG A 278 -35.82 34.04 -42.84
N GLU A 279 -35.66 33.21 -43.87
CA GLU A 279 -35.95 33.62 -45.24
C GLU A 279 -37.46 33.78 -45.39
N ASN A 280 -37.91 35.03 -45.57
CA ASN A 280 -39.08 35.36 -46.36
C ASN A 280 -38.79 36.70 -47.02
N GLY A 281 -38.91 36.74 -48.35
CA GLY A 281 -38.58 37.90 -49.17
C GLY A 281 -39.51 39.09 -48.96
N ASP A 282 -38.97 40.29 -49.14
CA ASP A 282 -39.34 41.17 -50.25
C ASP A 282 -38.46 42.43 -50.28
N GLU A 283 -38.43 43.07 -51.44
CA GLU A 283 -37.44 44.02 -51.93
C GLU A 283 -37.46 45.44 -51.30
N GLN A 284 -36.35 46.14 -51.58
CA GLN A 284 -36.19 47.58 -51.85
C GLN A 284 -35.73 48.58 -50.74
N ASN A 285 -34.55 49.13 -51.06
CA ASN A 285 -34.15 50.55 -51.08
C ASN A 285 -33.45 51.24 -49.89
N ASN A 286 -32.30 51.80 -50.27
CA ASN A 286 -31.68 53.07 -49.87
C ASN A 286 -30.83 53.21 -48.60
N SER A 287 -29.53 53.37 -48.88
CA SER A 287 -28.59 54.41 -48.40
C SER A 287 -28.35 54.63 -46.90
N SER A 288 -27.07 54.47 -46.56
CA SER A 288 -26.27 55.23 -45.58
C SER A 288 -26.66 55.19 -44.10
N ALA A 289 -25.88 54.45 -43.32
CA ALA A 289 -25.36 54.90 -42.04
C ALA A 289 -24.12 54.07 -41.69
N ALA A 290 -22.98 54.75 -41.50
CA ALA A 290 -21.87 54.22 -40.75
C ALA A 290 -22.34 54.07 -39.30
N ASP A 291 -22.22 52.86 -38.73
CA ASP A 291 -22.15 52.73 -37.28
C ASP A 291 -21.19 51.60 -36.92
N GLY A 292 -20.21 51.96 -36.10
CA GLY A 292 -19.17 51.07 -35.62
C GLY A 292 -19.75 50.10 -34.61
N GLY A 293 -20.24 48.96 -35.10
CA GLY A 293 -20.60 47.82 -34.27
C GLY A 293 -19.34 47.23 -33.65
N THR A 294 -19.04 47.64 -32.42
CA THR A 294 -18.05 46.96 -31.58
C THR A 294 -18.61 45.55 -31.33
N GLU A 295 -18.07 44.55 -32.03
CA GLU A 295 -18.33 43.14 -31.71
C GLU A 295 -17.81 42.87 -30.30
N GLN A 296 -18.63 43.14 -29.28
CA GLN A 296 -18.42 42.59 -27.95
C GLN A 296 -18.66 41.09 -28.06
N ASN A 297 -17.60 40.36 -28.42
CA ASN A 297 -17.48 38.95 -28.13
C ASN A 297 -17.63 38.81 -26.61
N ASN A 298 -18.86 38.52 -26.17
CA ASN A 298 -19.18 38.32 -24.76
C ASN A 298 -18.63 36.94 -24.37
N VAL A 299 -17.31 36.88 -24.12
CA VAL A 299 -16.64 35.69 -23.62
C VAL A 299 -16.91 35.63 -22.12
N VAL A 300 -17.68 34.64 -21.69
CA VAL A 300 -17.93 34.38 -20.27
C VAL A 300 -16.96 33.29 -19.82
N ALA A 301 -16.08 33.62 -18.87
CA ALA A 301 -15.14 32.68 -18.27
C ALA A 301 -15.72 32.09 -16.97
N GLU A 302 -15.80 30.76 -16.87
CA GLU A 302 -16.22 30.03 -15.68
C GLU A 302 -15.01 29.35 -15.03
N THR A 303 -14.62 29.77 -13.82
CA THR A 303 -13.51 29.16 -13.08
C THR A 303 -14.00 28.08 -12.13
N SER A 304 -13.41 26.88 -12.19
CA SER A 304 -13.70 25.74 -11.32
C SER A 304 -12.42 25.11 -10.78
N ARG A 305 -12.41 24.70 -9.50
CA ARG A 305 -11.28 24.02 -8.88
C ARG A 305 -11.53 22.53 -8.77
N MET A 306 -10.62 21.73 -9.31
CA MET A 306 -10.71 20.28 -9.38
C MET A 306 -9.56 19.63 -8.61
N PRO A 307 -9.83 18.89 -7.52
CA PRO A 307 -8.79 18.16 -6.82
C PRO A 307 -8.35 16.94 -7.62
N PHE A 308 -7.07 16.58 -7.53
CA PHE A 308 -6.53 15.38 -8.16
C PHE A 308 -5.53 14.68 -7.22
N LEU A 309 -5.41 13.36 -7.35
CA LEU A 309 -4.35 12.56 -6.71
C LEU A 309 -3.24 12.18 -7.69
N MET A 310 -3.56 12.17 -8.99
CA MET A 310 -2.67 11.84 -10.07
C MET A 310 -2.96 12.75 -11.25
N LEU A 311 -1.91 13.24 -11.90
CA LEU A 311 -2.00 14.10 -13.06
C LEU A 311 -1.65 13.28 -14.31
N GLY A 312 -2.63 13.06 -15.18
CA GLY A 312 -2.38 12.40 -16.46
C GLY A 312 -1.62 13.34 -17.38
N LEU A 313 -0.49 12.86 -17.93
CA LEU A 313 0.27 13.59 -18.94
C LEU A 313 0.09 12.86 -20.27
N ASP A 314 -0.67 13.47 -21.17
CA ASP A 314 -0.91 12.90 -22.48
C ASP A 314 0.33 13.02 -23.35
N LEU A 315 0.83 11.87 -23.81
CA LEU A 315 1.90 11.84 -24.81
C LEU A 315 1.31 12.18 -26.17
N PRO A 316 1.94 13.08 -26.96
CA PRO A 316 1.52 13.29 -28.34
C PRO A 316 1.69 12.01 -29.15
N PRO A 317 0.92 11.85 -30.23
CA PRO A 317 0.97 10.66 -31.06
C PRO A 317 2.40 10.43 -31.60
N PRO A 318 2.82 9.17 -31.74
CA PRO A 318 4.14 8.87 -32.29
C PRO A 318 4.25 9.47 -33.70
N PRO A 319 5.39 10.08 -34.05
CA PRO A 319 5.58 10.67 -35.37
C PRO A 319 5.43 9.59 -36.44
N LEU A 320 4.59 9.86 -37.45
CA LEU A 320 4.31 8.90 -38.54
C LEU A 320 5.54 8.65 -39.43
N PHE A 321 6.52 9.57 -39.43
CA PHE A 321 7.72 9.50 -40.24
C PHE A 321 8.96 9.47 -39.35
N LYS A 322 9.91 8.60 -39.71
CA LYS A 322 11.25 8.57 -39.09
C LYS A 322 12.03 9.80 -39.54
N ASP A 323 12.83 10.36 -38.63
CA ASP A 323 13.73 11.46 -38.94
C ASP A 323 14.72 11.04 -40.05
N VAL A 324 15.05 11.95 -40.97
CA VAL A 324 15.90 11.72 -42.16
C VAL A 324 17.29 11.21 -41.77
N MET A 325 17.71 11.44 -40.53
CA MET A 325 19.00 11.04 -39.99
C MET A 325 19.03 9.64 -39.37
N GLU A 326 17.91 8.90 -39.25
CA GLU A 326 17.78 7.54 -38.65
C GLU A 326 18.41 7.32 -37.26
N LYS A 327 18.97 8.36 -36.62
CA LYS A 327 19.73 8.24 -35.37
C LYS A 327 18.84 8.10 -34.13
N ASN A 328 17.60 8.56 -34.19
CA ASN A 328 16.63 8.46 -33.08
C ASN A 328 15.37 7.72 -33.54
N ILE A 329 15.37 6.39 -33.35
CA ILE A 329 14.25 5.51 -33.71
C ILE A 329 13.08 5.62 -32.71
N ILE A 330 13.36 6.09 -31.48
CA ILE A 330 12.38 6.23 -30.40
C ILE A 330 12.01 7.71 -30.25
N PRO A 331 10.72 8.09 -30.30
CA PRO A 331 10.30 9.47 -30.09
C PRO A 331 10.64 9.92 -28.67
N GLN A 332 11.26 11.09 -28.54
CA GLN A 332 11.65 11.68 -27.27
C GLN A 332 10.95 13.02 -27.08
N ILE A 333 10.49 13.28 -25.86
CA ILE A 333 9.81 14.52 -25.50
C ILE A 333 10.36 14.97 -24.16
N CYS A 334 10.68 16.25 -24.06
CA CYS A 334 11.10 16.84 -22.80
C CYS A 334 9.92 16.84 -21.82
N PHE A 335 10.16 16.43 -20.57
CA PHE A 335 9.15 16.44 -19.52
C PHE A 335 8.50 17.81 -19.31
N LEU A 336 9.27 18.90 -19.43
CA LEU A 336 8.70 20.26 -19.35
C LEU A 336 7.66 20.53 -20.45
N ILE A 337 7.85 19.96 -21.64
CA ILE A 337 6.89 20.09 -22.74
C ILE A 337 5.59 19.36 -22.38
N LEU A 338 5.64 18.19 -21.74
CA LEU A 338 4.43 17.48 -21.31
C LEU A 338 3.66 18.27 -20.24
N ILE A 339 4.36 18.89 -19.29
CA ILE A 339 3.72 19.79 -18.31
C ILE A 339 3.13 21.02 -19.01
N LEU A 340 3.87 21.63 -19.94
CA LEU A 340 3.38 22.75 -20.73
C LEU A 340 2.18 22.35 -21.59
N VAL A 341 2.17 21.18 -22.19
CA VAL A 341 1.04 20.65 -22.98
C VAL A 341 -0.12 20.32 -22.07
N LEU A 342 0.07 19.89 -20.83
CA LEU A 342 -1.04 19.84 -19.88
C LEU A 342 -1.61 21.25 -19.60
N LEU A 343 -0.74 22.26 -19.46
CA LEU A 343 -1.17 23.66 -19.33
C LEU A 343 -1.82 24.21 -20.62
N VAL A 344 -1.44 23.73 -21.82
CA VAL A 344 -1.82 24.28 -23.13
C VAL A 344 -2.89 23.46 -23.87
N SER A 345 -2.98 22.14 -23.70
CA SER A 345 -4.04 21.27 -24.25
C SER A 345 -5.38 21.57 -23.57
N LEU A 346 -5.35 22.02 -22.32
CA LEU A 346 -6.46 22.71 -21.67
C LEU A 346 -6.71 24.11 -22.29
N ALA A 347 -5.68 24.84 -22.69
CA ALA A 347 -5.83 26.12 -23.40
C ALA A 347 -6.42 26.00 -24.82
N ASN A 348 -6.29 24.86 -25.52
CA ASN A 348 -7.02 24.60 -26.77
C ASN A 348 -8.52 24.35 -26.56
N PHE A 349 -8.96 24.19 -25.31
CA PHE A 349 -10.35 24.34 -24.86
C PHE A 349 -10.65 25.77 -24.33
N ASN A 350 -9.78 26.75 -24.61
CA ASN A 350 -9.77 28.10 -24.03
C ASN A 350 -9.88 28.08 -22.50
N ILE A 351 -8.91 27.39 -21.87
CA ILE A 351 -8.78 27.28 -20.42
C ILE A 351 -7.37 27.65 -19.95
N TYR A 352 -7.24 28.78 -19.25
CA TYR A 352 -5.99 29.24 -18.63
C TYR A 352 -5.89 28.78 -17.17
N LEU A 353 -4.72 28.32 -16.70
CA LEU A 353 -4.51 27.77 -15.34
C LEU A 353 -3.26 28.37 -14.67
N PHE A 354 -3.37 28.78 -13.42
CA PHE A 354 -2.24 29.09 -12.53
C PHE A 354 -2.06 27.94 -11.53
N ALA A 355 -0.90 27.28 -11.54
CA ALA A 355 -0.56 26.26 -10.54
C ALA A 355 0.17 26.89 -9.34
N VAL A 356 -0.45 26.86 -8.16
CA VAL A 356 0.21 27.22 -6.89
C VAL A 356 0.76 25.92 -6.28
N SER A 357 2.06 25.67 -6.40
CA SER A 357 2.70 24.52 -5.78
C SER A 357 3.35 24.90 -4.45
N SER A 358 2.85 24.31 -3.37
CA SER A 358 3.64 24.08 -2.16
C SER A 358 4.17 22.65 -2.25
N PHE A 359 5.50 22.51 -2.33
CA PHE A 359 6.32 21.29 -2.35
C PHE A 359 5.56 19.97 -2.13
N CYS A 360 5.08 19.37 -3.22
CA CYS A 360 4.58 17.99 -3.26
C CYS A 360 5.61 17.16 -4.06
N PRO A 361 6.10 16.00 -3.56
CA PRO A 361 7.02 15.16 -4.32
C PRO A 361 6.31 14.62 -5.57
N ILE A 362 6.74 15.05 -6.75
CA ILE A 362 6.22 14.56 -8.03
C ILE A 362 6.76 13.15 -8.25
N MET A 363 5.88 12.15 -8.17
CA MET A 363 6.18 10.77 -8.50
C MET A 363 5.78 10.51 -9.95
N ILE A 364 6.76 10.25 -10.81
CA ILE A 364 6.55 9.91 -12.23
C ILE A 364 6.63 8.39 -12.33
N LEU A 365 5.57 7.77 -12.84
CA LEU A 365 5.50 6.33 -13.16
C LEU A 365 5.83 6.09 -14.62
#